data_AF-A0A917RUG4-F1
#
_entry.id   AF-A0A917RUG4-F1
#
_cell.length_a   1.000
_cell.length_b   1.000
_cell.length_c   1.000
_cell.angle_alpha   90.00
_cell.angle_beta   90.00
_cell.angle_gamma   90.00
#
_symmetry.space_group_name_H-M   'P 1'
#
loop_
_entity.id
_entity.type
_entity.pdbx_description
1 polymer ?
#
loop_
_entity_poly.entity_id
_entity_poly.type
_entity_poly.pdbx_seq_one_letter_code
_entity_poly.pdbx_strand_id
1 'polypeptide(L)'
;MHGYMPTFFGAEAAADRLAELPVWKRARVVKAVPDTAQLPVRARALAEGKLVYMAVPDLAEPQPFYLLDPRTLRVPFAEAASSMVAASVAWSGRSCSRIESHRFPS
;
A
#
# COMPACT_ATOMS: atom_id res chain seq x y z
N MET A 1 3.61 -9.80 -22.81
CA MET A 1 2.32 -9.07 -22.78
C MET A 1 2.50 -7.86 -21.88
N HIS A 2 2.32 -6.64 -22.40
CA HIS A 2 2.44 -5.43 -21.57
C HIS A 2 1.11 -5.20 -20.83
N GLY A 3 0.98 -5.79 -19.63
CA GLY A 3 -0.20 -5.70 -18.76
C GLY A 3 -0.31 -4.38 -18.01
N TYR A 4 -0.04 -3.24 -18.67
CA TYR A 4 -0.21 -1.94 -18.05
C TYR A 4 -1.71 -1.61 -18.00
N MET A 5 -2.30 -1.64 -16.80
CA MET A 5 -3.62 -1.07 -16.59
C MET A 5 -3.47 0.46 -16.52
N PRO A 6 -3.90 1.21 -17.56
CA PRO A 6 -3.85 2.65 -17.53
C PRO A 6 -4.72 3.15 -16.39
N THR A 7 -4.29 4.24 -15.77
CA THR A 7 -5.16 5.00 -14.87
C THR A 7 -6.47 5.31 -15.60
N PHE A 8 -7.58 5.30 -14.88
CA PHE A 8 -8.89 5.62 -15.44
C PHE A 8 -9.38 6.95 -14.89
N PHE A 9 -10.15 7.67 -15.69
CA PHE A 9 -10.78 8.91 -15.25
C PHE A 9 -11.71 8.62 -14.06
N GLY A 10 -11.41 9.21 -12.91
CA GLY A 10 -12.15 9.00 -11.66
C GLY A 10 -11.52 8.02 -10.67
N ALA A 11 -10.26 7.60 -10.85
CA ALA A 11 -9.55 6.76 -9.86
C ALA A 11 -9.53 7.38 -8.45
N GLU A 12 -9.32 8.70 -8.34
CA GLU A 12 -9.46 9.48 -7.09
C GLU A 12 -10.86 9.32 -6.49
N ALA A 13 -11.90 9.62 -7.26
CA ALA A 13 -13.29 9.52 -6.82
C ALA A 13 -13.71 8.07 -6.49
N ALA A 14 -13.07 7.07 -7.10
CA ALA A 14 -13.27 5.67 -6.77
C ALA A 14 -12.63 5.31 -5.42
N ALA A 15 -11.42 5.80 -5.16
CA ALA A 15 -10.79 5.68 -3.84
C ALA A 15 -11.63 6.37 -2.76
N ASP A 16 -12.26 7.50 -3.09
CA ASP A 16 -13.15 8.18 -2.16
C ASP A 16 -14.39 7.36 -1.81
N ARG A 17 -15.05 6.79 -2.82
CA ARG A 17 -16.19 5.89 -2.58
C ARG A 17 -15.79 4.64 -1.81
N LEU A 18 -14.63 4.05 -2.11
CA LEU A 18 -14.10 2.91 -1.38
C LEU A 18 -13.94 3.24 0.11
N ALA A 19 -13.46 4.45 0.40
CA ALA A 19 -13.19 4.87 1.76
C ALA A 19 -14.45 5.13 2.60
N GLU A 20 -15.61 5.32 1.95
CA GLU A 20 -16.89 5.44 2.64
C GLU A 20 -17.39 4.10 3.20
N LEU A 21 -16.88 2.97 2.71
CA LEU A 21 -17.35 1.65 3.12
C LEU A 21 -17.01 1.37 4.59
N PRO A 22 -17.93 0.76 5.37
CA PRO A 22 -17.67 0.39 6.76
C PRO A 22 -16.46 -0.56 6.94
N VAL A 23 -16.18 -1.40 5.94
CA VAL A 23 -15.01 -2.29 5.96
C VAL A 23 -13.70 -1.51 5.86
N TRP A 24 -13.65 -0.45 5.04
CA TRP A 24 -12.49 0.43 4.93
C TRP A 24 -12.26 1.22 6.23
N LYS A 25 -13.33 1.77 6.79
CA LYS A 25 -13.28 2.55 8.04
C LYS A 25 -12.76 1.71 9.21
N ARG A 26 -13.11 0.42 9.25
CA ARG A 26 -12.60 -0.55 10.24
C ARG A 26 -11.20 -1.06 9.94
N ALA A 27 -10.78 -1.08 8.68
CA ALA A 27 -9.49 -1.62 8.28
C ALA A 27 -8.33 -0.83 8.91
N ARG A 28 -7.35 -1.58 9.43
CA ARG A 28 -6.04 -1.08 9.88
C ARG A 28 -4.93 -1.40 8.88
N VAL A 29 -5.18 -2.37 8.00
CA VAL A 29 -4.25 -2.89 7.00
C VAL A 29 -4.98 -2.97 5.67
N VAL A 30 -4.35 -2.52 4.59
CA VAL A 30 -4.86 -2.58 3.22
C VAL A 30 -3.82 -3.25 2.34
N LYS A 31 -4.25 -4.22 1.52
CA LYS A 31 -3.43 -4.77 0.44
C LYS A 31 -3.83 -4.13 -0.88
N ALA A 32 -2.87 -3.68 -1.67
CA ALA A 32 -3.10 -3.16 -3.02
C ALA A 32 -2.02 -3.68 -4.00
N VAL A 33 -2.32 -3.71 -5.29
CA VAL A 33 -1.32 -4.02 -6.33
C VAL A 33 -0.60 -2.75 -6.79
N PRO A 34 0.59 -2.82 -7.41
CA PRO A 34 1.39 -1.64 -7.76
C PRO A 34 0.88 -0.83 -8.97
N ASP A 35 -0.30 -1.16 -9.51
CA ASP A 35 -0.87 -0.48 -10.68
C ASP A 35 -1.21 0.98 -10.41
N THR A 36 -1.08 1.83 -11.44
CA THR A 36 -1.36 3.28 -11.37
C THR A 36 -2.82 3.54 -10.97
N ALA A 37 -3.77 2.73 -11.44
CA ALA A 37 -5.18 2.86 -11.12
C ALA A 37 -5.50 2.70 -9.61
N GLN A 38 -4.65 1.99 -8.86
CA GLN A 38 -4.79 1.81 -7.40
C GLN A 38 -3.93 2.77 -6.58
N LEU A 39 -3.15 3.65 -7.22
CA LEU A 39 -2.31 4.63 -6.52
C LEU A 39 -3.13 5.51 -5.57
N PRO A 40 -4.30 6.06 -5.95
CA PRO A 40 -5.11 6.88 -5.03
C PRO A 40 -5.57 6.09 -3.79
N VAL A 41 -5.91 4.81 -3.94
CA VAL A 41 -6.30 3.93 -2.82
C VAL A 41 -5.13 3.76 -1.85
N ARG A 42 -3.92 3.49 -2.35
CA ARG A 42 -2.72 3.32 -1.52
C ARG A 42 -2.36 4.61 -0.78
N ALA A 43 -2.34 5.73 -1.50
CA ALA A 43 -2.05 7.05 -0.92
C ALA A 43 -3.06 7.42 0.17
N ARG A 44 -4.37 7.19 -0.08
CA ARG A 44 -5.42 7.46 0.90
C ARG A 44 -5.32 6.55 2.12
N ALA A 45 -5.04 5.26 1.95
CA ALA A 45 -4.82 4.35 3.08
C ALA A 45 -3.69 4.84 4.00
N LEU A 46 -2.56 5.25 3.42
CA LEU A 46 -1.42 5.81 4.18
C LEU A 46 -1.80 7.13 4.88
N ALA A 47 -2.51 8.03 4.18
CA ALA A 47 -2.99 9.29 4.75
C ALA A 47 -3.95 9.09 5.93
N GLU A 48 -4.77 8.04 5.91
CA GLU A 48 -5.63 7.63 7.02
C GLU A 48 -4.90 6.81 8.10
N GLY A 49 -3.57 6.70 8.03
CA GLY A 49 -2.74 6.02 9.05
C GLY A 49 -2.81 4.50 9.01
N LYS A 50 -3.23 3.89 7.89
CA LYS A 50 -3.30 2.44 7.72
C LYS A 50 -1.96 1.89 7.22
N LEU A 51 -1.64 0.65 7.59
CA LEU A 51 -0.54 -0.09 6.96
C LEU A 51 -0.94 -0.50 5.55
N VAL A 52 -0.02 -0.35 4.59
CA VAL A 52 -0.24 -0.79 3.21
C VAL A 52 0.74 -1.89 2.85
N TYR A 53 0.21 -3.05 2.47
CA TYR A 53 0.97 -4.10 1.78
C TYR A 53 0.80 -3.92 0.28
N MET A 54 1.86 -3.50 -0.41
CA MET A 54 1.85 -3.38 -1.85
C MET A 54 2.54 -4.59 -2.47
N ALA A 55 1.93 -5.24 -3.46
CA ALA A 55 2.60 -6.34 -4.16
C ALA A 55 3.88 -5.86 -4.86
N VAL A 56 4.93 -6.66 -4.79
CA VAL A 56 6.14 -6.46 -5.61
C VAL A 56 5.72 -6.59 -7.08
N PRO A 57 6.17 -5.67 -7.97
CA PRO A 57 5.90 -5.77 -9.41
C PRO A 57 6.24 -7.17 -9.94
N ASP A 58 5.30 -7.75 -10.70
CA ASP A 58 5.40 -9.09 -11.27
C ASP A 58 5.65 -10.24 -10.27
N LEU A 59 5.46 -9.99 -8.97
CA LEU A 59 5.81 -10.92 -7.88
C LEU A 59 7.26 -11.45 -8.00
N ALA A 60 8.16 -10.59 -8.48
CA ALA A 60 9.52 -10.96 -8.84
C ALA A 60 10.42 -11.35 -7.65
N GLU A 61 9.98 -11.10 -6.41
CA GLU A 61 10.77 -11.32 -5.20
C GLU A 61 10.21 -12.44 -4.32
N PRO A 62 11.06 -13.18 -3.58
CA PRO A 62 10.64 -14.19 -2.61
C PRO A 62 9.74 -13.65 -1.49
N GLN A 63 9.87 -12.35 -1.17
CA GLN A 63 8.94 -11.63 -0.31
C GLN A 63 7.99 -10.83 -1.21
N PRO A 64 6.76 -11.32 -1.46
CA PRO A 64 5.93 -10.78 -2.54
C PRO A 64 5.25 -9.44 -2.21
N PHE A 65 5.54 -8.82 -1.06
CA PHE A 65 4.92 -7.57 -0.63
C PHE A 65 5.90 -6.62 0.04
N TYR A 66 5.82 -5.36 -0.34
CA TYR A 66 6.38 -4.23 0.40
C TYR A 66 5.42 -3.80 1.51
N LEU A 67 5.93 -3.68 2.74
CA LEU A 67 5.20 -3.07 3.85
C LEU A 67 5.53 -1.57 3.91
N LEU A 68 4.50 -0.75 3.69
CA LEU A 68 4.54 0.70 3.86
C LEU A 68 3.83 1.05 5.18
N ASP A 69 4.60 1.49 6.17
CA ASP A 69 4.10 1.98 7.45
C ASP A 69 4.15 3.52 7.49
N PRO A 70 3.01 4.22 7.56
CA PRO A 70 2.97 5.68 7.59
C PRO A 70 3.74 6.30 8.76
N ARG A 71 4.05 5.53 9.81
CA ARG A 71 4.87 5.99 10.95
C ARG A 71 6.36 6.03 10.65
N THR A 72 6.82 5.28 9.65
CA THR A 72 8.25 5.18 9.29
C THR A 72 8.59 5.90 7.99
N LEU A 73 7.59 6.21 7.16
CA LEU A 73 7.77 6.91 5.89
C LEU A 73 8.31 8.32 6.10
N ARG A 74 9.30 8.70 5.29
CA ARG A 74 9.95 10.02 5.31
C ARG A 74 9.73 10.83 4.03
N VAL A 75 8.90 10.31 3.14
CA VAL A 75 8.48 10.95 1.88
C VAL A 75 6.96 11.13 1.89
N PRO A 76 6.40 12.03 1.07
CA PRO A 76 4.95 12.18 0.94
C PRO A 76 4.26 10.84 0.63
N PHE A 77 3.06 10.63 1.16
CA PHE A 77 2.35 9.35 1.00
C PHE A 77 2.01 9.02 -0.46
N ALA A 78 1.72 10.02 -1.29
CA ALA A 78 1.52 9.82 -2.73
C ALA A 78 2.78 9.29 -3.42
N GLU A 79 3.95 9.77 -3.00
CA GLU A 79 5.24 9.32 -3.52
C GLU A 79 5.54 7.89 -3.03
N ALA A 80 5.43 7.64 -1.72
CA ALA A 80 5.62 6.32 -1.12
C ALA A 80 4.69 5.24 -1.70
N ALA A 81 3.45 5.61 -2.06
CA ALA A 81 2.46 4.74 -2.67
C ALA A 81 2.76 4.36 -4.13
N SER A 82 3.74 5.00 -4.77
CA SER A 82 4.12 4.68 -6.15
C SER A 82 4.95 3.41 -6.22
N SER A 83 4.78 2.66 -7.31
CA SER A 83 5.59 1.45 -7.59
C SER A 83 7.08 1.75 -7.74
N MET A 84 7.43 2.97 -8.15
CA MET A 84 8.81 3.42 -8.33
C MET A 84 9.55 3.66 -7.02
N VAL A 85 8.84 4.08 -5.96
CA VAL A 85 9.47 4.50 -4.69
C VAL A 85 9.27 3.47 -3.59
N ALA A 86 8.16 2.72 -3.61
CA ALA A 86 7.83 1.82 -2.52
C ALA A 86 8.97 0.87 -2.12
N ALA A 87 9.72 0.32 -3.07
CA ALA A 87 10.83 -0.58 -2.76
C ALA A 87 11.94 0.06 -1.91
N SER A 88 12.21 1.37 -2.09
CA SER A 88 13.28 2.07 -1.37
C SER A 88 12.86 2.55 0.02
N VAL A 89 11.56 2.77 0.22
CA VAL A 89 10.99 3.28 1.49
C VAL A 89 10.28 2.21 2.30
N ALA A 90 10.07 1.02 1.74
CA ALA A 90 9.47 -0.11 2.41
C ALA A 90 10.28 -0.50 3.64
N TRP A 91 9.56 -0.94 4.66
CA TRP A 91 10.20 -1.42 5.87
C TRP A 91 11.01 -2.70 5.59
N SER A 92 12.34 -2.56 5.48
CA SER A 92 13.26 -3.68 5.43
C SER A 92 13.54 -4.15 6.85
N GLY A 93 12.93 -5.24 7.30
CA GLY A 93 12.99 -5.74 8.68
C GLY A 93 14.38 -6.21 9.16
N ARG A 94 15.40 -5.35 9.14
CA ARG A 94 16.76 -5.66 9.62
C ARG A 94 17.00 -5.41 11.12
N SER A 95 16.03 -4.88 11.86
CA SER A 95 16.07 -4.92 13.33
C SER A 95 14.74 -5.44 13.90
N CYS A 96 14.64 -6.76 14.00
CA CYS A 96 13.51 -7.43 14.62
C CYS A 96 13.69 -7.43 16.14
N SER A 97 12.95 -6.57 16.84
CA SER A 97 12.54 -6.81 18.23
C SER A 97 11.04 -6.55 18.44
N ARG A 98 10.25 -6.45 17.34
CA ARG A 98 8.82 -6.08 17.44
C ARG A 98 7.93 -6.67 16.33
N ILE A 99 8.21 -7.89 15.86
CA ILE A 99 7.35 -8.58 14.88
C ILE A 99 6.28 -9.47 15.55
N GLU A 100 6.30 -9.65 16.88
CA GLU A 100 5.32 -10.52 17.55
C GLU A 100 3.91 -9.92 17.74
N SER A 101 3.70 -8.62 17.46
CA SER A 101 2.41 -7.96 17.76
C SER A 101 1.43 -7.81 16.59
N HIS A 102 1.83 -8.19 15.36
CA HIS A 102 0.96 -8.17 14.19
C HIS A 102 0.80 -9.57 13.58
N ARG A 103 0.41 -10.53 14.42
CA ARG A 103 -0.21 -11.76 13.93
C ARG A 103 -1.56 -11.38 13.33
N PHE A 104 -1.76 -11.64 12.04
CA PHE A 104 -3.06 -11.52 11.38
C PHE A 104 -4.11 -12.28 12.21
N PRO A 105 -5.13 -11.63 12.79
CA PRO A 105 -6.23 -12.36 13.40
C PRO A 105 -6.92 -13.16 12.30
N SER A 106 -7.14 -14.45 12.58
CA SER A 106 -7.85 -15.41 11.74
C SER A 106 -9.30 -15.01 11.51
#